data_AF-A0A433QVB2-F1
#
_entry.id   AF-A0A433QVB2-F1
#
_cell.length_a   1.000
_cell.length_b   1.000
_cell.length_c   1.000
_cell.angle_alpha   90.00
_cell.angle_beta   90.00
_cell.angle_gamma   90.00
#
_symmetry.space_group_name_H-M   'P 1'
#
loop_
_entity.id
_entity.type
_entity.pdbx_description
1 polymer ?
#
loop_
_entity_poly.entity_id
_entity_poly.type
_entity_poly.pdbx_seq_one_letter_code
_entity_poly.pdbx_strand_id
1 'polypeptide(L)'
;MQCDEEHLSHSFVLDPNDNAYINENIFTQEELREIRAYNRAEPPDMPDNLLQYLMTYEALYLYLSNYMTVPGQNTVYELRQSLLQPLDTIGNNFVHEIHHDFDWIQYAIHAILREYESGSLKRNHHEEWYNLHVWGPIVDQCFADIVDMEEVR
;
A
#
# COMPACT_ATOMS: atom_id res chain seq x y z
N MET A 1 10.52 -4.05 27.52
CA MET A 1 11.08 -2.68 27.47
C MET A 1 9.98 -1.79 28.00
N GLN A 2 10.18 -1.15 29.15
CA GLN A 2 9.26 -0.16 29.69
C GLN A 2 9.84 1.20 29.28
N CYS A 3 9.02 2.06 28.68
CA CYS A 3 9.45 3.39 28.26
C CYS A 3 9.59 4.27 29.51
N ASP A 4 10.78 4.82 29.75
CA ASP A 4 11.09 5.58 30.96
C ASP A 4 10.82 7.10 30.80
N GLU A 5 10.78 7.61 29.56
CA GLU A 5 10.43 9.02 29.25
C GLU A 5 9.66 9.12 27.94
N GLU A 6 8.61 9.96 27.93
CA GLU A 6 7.68 10.11 26.80
C GLU A 6 7.66 11.58 26.33
N HIS A 7 7.95 11.83 25.04
CA HIS A 7 8.00 13.17 24.47
C HIS A 7 6.60 13.62 24.02
N LEU A 8 6.22 14.87 24.34
CA LEU A 8 4.88 15.43 24.09
C LEU A 8 4.47 15.54 22.61
N SER A 9 5.37 15.26 21.68
CA SER A 9 5.11 15.29 20.23
C SER A 9 4.83 13.90 19.64
N HIS A 10 4.68 12.86 20.46
CA HIS A 10 4.33 11.53 19.96
C HIS A 10 2.83 11.45 19.65
N SER A 11 2.51 11.12 18.39
CA SER A 11 1.16 10.75 17.98
C SER A 11 0.98 9.25 18.26
N PHE A 12 -0.04 8.88 19.03
CA PHE A 12 -0.39 7.48 19.28
C PHE A 12 -1.47 7.05 18.30
N VAL A 13 -1.13 6.10 17.44
CA VAL A 13 -2.13 5.37 16.66
C VAL A 13 -2.61 4.21 17.54
N LEU A 14 -3.85 4.30 18.01
CA LEU A 14 -4.50 3.23 18.77
C LEU A 14 -5.31 2.38 17.80
N ASP A 15 -5.09 1.05 17.80
CA ASP A 15 -6.01 0.11 17.15
C ASP A 15 -7.04 -0.40 18.17
N PRO A 16 -8.26 0.15 18.21
CA PRO A 16 -9.25 -0.23 19.22
C PRO A 16 -9.77 -1.68 19.08
N ASN A 17 -9.27 -2.46 18.11
CA ASN A 17 -9.55 -3.88 17.97
C ASN A 17 -8.42 -4.78 18.51
N ASP A 18 -7.31 -4.21 18.99
CA ASP A 18 -6.25 -4.99 19.63
C ASP A 18 -6.75 -5.55 20.97
N ASN A 19 -6.80 -6.88 21.07
CA ASN A 19 -7.24 -7.58 22.26
C ASN A 19 -6.28 -7.37 23.45
N ALA A 20 -5.03 -6.97 23.19
CA ALA A 20 -4.06 -6.65 24.24
C ALA A 20 -4.60 -5.59 25.22
N TYR A 21 -5.36 -4.61 24.74
CA TYR A 21 -5.93 -3.57 25.59
C TYR A 21 -6.90 -4.08 26.65
N ILE A 22 -7.68 -5.11 26.33
CA ILE A 22 -8.58 -5.75 27.29
C ILE A 22 -7.79 -6.73 28.18
N ASN A 23 -6.89 -7.53 27.59
CA ASN A 23 -6.12 -8.54 28.30
C ASN A 23 -5.22 -7.94 29.38
N GLU A 24 -4.61 -6.79 29.08
CA GLU A 24 -3.73 -6.05 30.00
C GLU A 24 -4.49 -5.02 30.86
N ASN A 25 -5.83 -5.02 30.80
CA ASN A 25 -6.72 -4.08 31.53
C ASN A 25 -6.39 -2.59 31.30
N ILE A 26 -5.95 -2.24 30.09
CA ILE A 26 -5.68 -0.86 29.69
C ILE A 26 -6.99 -0.10 29.42
N PHE A 27 -7.94 -0.76 28.75
CA PHE A 27 -9.26 -0.22 28.47
C PHE A 27 -10.36 -1.26 28.71
N THR A 28 -11.54 -0.78 29.07
CA THR A 28 -12.79 -1.55 29.05
C THR A 28 -13.35 -1.69 27.65
N GLN A 29 -14.25 -2.64 27.45
CA GLN A 29 -14.89 -2.86 26.15
C GLN A 29 -15.86 -1.73 25.76
N GLU A 30 -16.38 -1.00 26.75
CA GLU A 30 -17.16 0.23 26.60
C GLU A 30 -16.27 1.38 26.11
N GLU A 31 -15.12 1.61 26.74
CA GLU A 31 -14.17 2.66 26.32
C GLU A 31 -13.66 2.42 24.90
N LEU A 32 -13.31 1.17 24.54
CA LEU A 32 -12.92 0.83 23.16
C LEU A 32 -14.07 1.02 22.15
N ARG A 33 -15.33 0.89 22.58
CA ARG A 33 -16.48 1.21 21.71
C ARG A 33 -16.64 2.72 21.53
N GLU A 34 -16.44 3.49 22.58
CA GLU A 34 -16.45 4.95 22.52
C GLU A 34 -15.35 5.46 21.57
N ILE A 35 -14.11 5.01 21.75
CA ILE A 35 -12.97 5.41 20.90
C ILE A 35 -13.26 5.15 19.42
N ARG A 36 -13.92 4.03 19.07
CA ARG A 36 -14.30 3.70 17.69
C ARG A 36 -15.33 4.63 17.09
N ALA A 37 -16.26 5.13 17.89
CA ALA A 37 -17.40 5.90 17.42
C ALA A 37 -17.18 7.41 17.53
N TYR A 38 -16.30 7.84 18.44
CA TYR A 38 -16.10 9.25 18.73
C TYR A 38 -15.36 9.97 17.60
N ASN A 39 -15.96 11.03 17.06
CA ASN A 39 -15.40 11.88 16.00
C ASN A 39 -14.78 11.10 14.83
N ARG A 40 -15.38 9.95 14.48
CA ARG A 40 -14.93 9.15 13.35
C ARG A 40 -15.04 9.99 12.07
N ALA A 41 -13.90 10.33 11.49
CA ALA A 41 -13.85 10.81 10.13
C ALA A 41 -14.25 9.65 9.22
N GLU A 42 -15.19 9.89 8.30
CA GLU A 42 -15.41 8.94 7.23
C GLU A 42 -14.15 8.94 6.33
N PRO A 43 -13.65 7.77 5.94
CA PRO A 43 -12.55 7.71 5.00
C PRO A 43 -12.96 8.38 3.69
N PRO A 44 -12.03 9.05 3.00
CA PRO A 44 -12.33 9.58 1.67
C PRO A 44 -12.68 8.45 0.71
N ASP A 45 -13.64 8.71 -0.18
CA ASP A 45 -13.94 7.79 -1.28
C ASP A 45 -12.78 7.80 -2.29
N MET A 46 -12.40 6.61 -2.77
CA MET A 46 -11.45 6.49 -3.87
C MET A 46 -12.11 6.96 -5.17
N PRO A 47 -11.47 7.84 -5.96
CA PRO A 47 -12.00 8.24 -7.26
C PRO A 47 -12.24 7.03 -8.19
N ASP A 48 -13.40 6.98 -8.85
CA ASP A 48 -13.80 5.85 -9.72
C ASP A 48 -12.77 5.54 -10.82
N ASN A 49 -12.14 6.58 -11.39
CA ASN A 49 -11.11 6.42 -12.41
C ASN A 49 -9.83 5.77 -11.86
N LEU A 50 -9.43 6.11 -10.64
CA LEU A 50 -8.28 5.54 -9.96
C LEU A 50 -8.56 4.09 -9.56
N LEU A 51 -9.75 3.81 -9.03
CA LEU A 51 -10.21 2.45 -8.73
C LEU A 51 -10.23 1.59 -10.00
N GLN A 52 -10.84 2.10 -11.08
CA GLN A 52 -10.91 1.40 -12.36
C GLN A 52 -9.51 1.10 -12.90
N TYR A 53 -8.57 2.03 -12.72
CA TYR A 53 -7.18 1.84 -13.09
C TYR A 53 -6.50 0.74 -12.26
N LEU A 54 -6.61 0.80 -10.93
CA LEU A 54 -6.08 -0.24 -10.04
C LEU A 54 -6.62 -1.64 -10.40
N MET A 55 -7.92 -1.71 -10.66
CA MET A 55 -8.60 -2.94 -11.05
C MET A 55 -8.14 -3.48 -12.41
N THR A 56 -7.51 -2.68 -13.29
CA THR A 56 -6.97 -3.20 -14.55
C THR A 56 -5.92 -4.27 -14.29
N TYR A 57 -5.11 -4.13 -13.24
CA TYR A 57 -4.07 -5.10 -12.89
C TYR A 57 -4.63 -6.40 -12.33
N GLU A 58 -5.69 -6.32 -11.52
CA GLU A 58 -6.41 -7.49 -11.02
C GLU A 58 -7.15 -8.22 -12.15
N ALA A 59 -7.92 -7.48 -12.96
CA ALA A 59 -8.64 -8.02 -14.10
C ALA A 59 -7.69 -8.63 -15.13
N LEU A 60 -6.54 -7.99 -15.38
CA LEU A 60 -5.48 -8.53 -16.21
C LEU A 60 -4.93 -9.82 -15.60
N TYR A 61 -4.55 -9.82 -14.31
CA TYR A 61 -4.07 -11.04 -13.65
C TYR A 61 -5.09 -12.19 -13.74
N LEU A 62 -6.36 -11.94 -13.43
CA LEU A 62 -7.43 -12.93 -13.49
C LEU A 62 -7.64 -13.44 -14.91
N TYR A 63 -7.71 -12.56 -15.90
CA TYR A 63 -7.81 -12.91 -17.31
C TYR A 63 -6.65 -13.82 -17.73
N LEU A 64 -5.42 -13.40 -17.47
CA LEU A 64 -4.21 -14.17 -17.81
C LEU A 64 -4.19 -15.53 -17.09
N SER A 65 -4.59 -15.57 -15.81
CA SER A 65 -4.61 -16.82 -15.03
C SER A 65 -5.65 -17.83 -15.53
N ASN A 66 -6.80 -17.35 -16.03
CA ASN A 66 -7.91 -18.18 -16.46
C ASN A 66 -7.81 -18.60 -17.94
N TYR A 67 -7.17 -17.80 -18.79
CA TYR A 67 -7.10 -18.03 -20.24
C TYR A 67 -5.72 -18.48 -20.74
N MET A 68 -4.62 -18.23 -20.01
CA MET A 68 -3.26 -18.67 -20.37
C MET A 68 -2.74 -19.83 -19.54
N THR A 69 -3.59 -20.83 -19.25
CA THR A 69 -3.11 -22.14 -18.82
C THR A 69 -2.46 -22.93 -19.98
N VAL A 70 -1.69 -22.24 -20.83
CA VAL A 70 -0.91 -22.83 -21.92
C VAL A 70 0.53 -22.97 -21.44
N PRO A 71 1.10 -24.19 -21.41
CA PRO A 71 2.49 -24.38 -21.01
C PRO A 71 3.44 -23.53 -21.86
N GLY A 72 4.14 -22.58 -21.24
CA GLY A 72 5.14 -21.72 -21.89
C GLY A 72 4.76 -20.24 -22.05
N GLN A 73 3.55 -19.84 -21.67
CA GLN A 73 3.11 -18.44 -21.65
C GLN A 73 3.09 -17.91 -20.21
N ASN A 74 3.92 -16.91 -19.91
CA ASN A 74 4.12 -16.43 -18.54
C ASN A 74 3.22 -15.23 -18.24
N THR A 75 2.17 -15.41 -17.45
CA THR A 75 1.28 -14.36 -16.94
C THR A 75 2.03 -13.12 -16.42
N VAL A 76 3.20 -13.33 -15.83
CA VAL A 76 4.09 -12.28 -15.33
C VAL A 76 4.69 -11.43 -16.46
N TYR A 77 5.03 -12.04 -17.60
CA TYR A 77 5.57 -11.34 -18.75
C TYR A 77 4.53 -10.38 -19.34
N GLU A 78 3.27 -10.79 -19.43
CA GLU A 78 2.21 -9.95 -19.99
C GLU A 78 1.84 -8.78 -19.07
N LEU A 79 1.79 -9.01 -17.75
CA LEU A 79 1.70 -7.94 -16.75
C LEU A 79 2.90 -6.97 -16.84
N ARG A 80 4.10 -7.48 -17.11
CA ARG A 80 5.27 -6.64 -17.34
C ARG A 80 5.14 -5.80 -18.62
N GLN A 81 4.58 -6.36 -19.69
CA GLN A 81 4.36 -5.59 -20.92
C GLN A 81 3.29 -4.49 -20.75
N SER A 82 2.25 -4.72 -19.95
CA SER A 82 1.25 -3.69 -19.66
C SER A 82 1.85 -2.53 -18.86
N LEU A 83 2.74 -2.82 -17.90
CA LEU A 83 3.46 -1.79 -17.12
C LEU A 83 4.43 -0.94 -17.96
N LEU A 84 4.85 -1.42 -19.13
CA LEU A 84 5.73 -0.67 -20.05
C LEU A 84 4.95 0.29 -20.96
N GLN A 85 3.63 0.16 -21.02
CA GLN A 85 2.82 1.09 -21.78
C GLN A 85 2.70 2.42 -21.01
N PRO A 86 2.87 3.57 -21.68
CA PRO A 86 2.56 4.84 -21.06
C PRO A 86 1.08 4.86 -20.67
N LEU A 87 0.80 5.41 -19.50
CA LEU A 87 -0.58 5.63 -19.09
C LEU A 87 -1.25 6.61 -20.05
N ASP A 88 -2.30 6.17 -20.75
CA ASP A 88 -3.09 7.05 -21.63
C ASP A 88 -3.61 8.28 -20.89
N THR A 89 -3.85 8.15 -19.57
CA THR A 89 -4.23 9.24 -18.67
C THR A 89 -3.11 10.24 -18.41
N ILE A 90 -1.85 9.80 -18.33
CA ILE A 90 -0.68 10.67 -18.12
C ILE A 90 -0.21 11.30 -19.44
N GLY A 91 -0.33 10.57 -20.55
CA GLY A 91 0.12 11.00 -21.86
C GLY A 91 1.58 11.48 -21.85
N ASN A 92 1.87 12.54 -22.60
CA ASN A 92 3.19 13.20 -22.62
C ASN A 92 3.31 14.38 -21.63
N ASN A 93 2.29 14.65 -20.82
CA ASN A 93 2.27 15.84 -19.96
C ASN A 93 1.85 15.46 -18.53
N PHE A 94 2.85 15.09 -17.73
CA PHE A 94 2.65 14.78 -16.33
C PHE A 94 2.24 16.03 -15.53
N VAL A 95 1.10 15.96 -14.84
CA VAL A 95 0.61 16.99 -13.90
C VAL A 95 0.51 16.31 -12.54
N HIS A 96 1.34 16.73 -11.59
CA HIS A 96 1.53 16.04 -10.31
C HIS A 96 0.21 15.88 -9.54
N GLU A 97 -0.59 16.93 -9.45
CA GLU A 97 -1.86 16.97 -8.69
C GLU A 97 -2.95 16.05 -9.26
N ILE A 98 -2.77 15.54 -10.48
CA ILE A 98 -3.75 14.70 -11.18
C ILE A 98 -3.21 13.28 -11.37
N HIS A 99 -1.90 13.15 -11.61
CA HIS A 99 -1.29 11.90 -12.06
C HIS A 99 -0.48 11.19 -10.99
N HIS A 100 -0.21 11.82 -9.84
CA HIS A 100 0.60 11.25 -8.76
C HIS A 100 0.14 9.84 -8.39
N ASP A 101 -1.13 9.65 -8.04
CA ASP A 101 -1.63 8.35 -7.57
C ASP A 101 -1.57 7.26 -8.67
N PHE A 102 -1.77 7.64 -9.93
CA PHE A 102 -1.65 6.72 -11.05
C PHE A 102 -0.20 6.25 -11.26
N ASP A 103 0.74 7.19 -11.18
CA ASP A 103 2.17 6.91 -11.27
C ASP A 103 2.66 6.06 -10.09
N TRP A 104 2.21 6.40 -8.87
CA TRP A 104 2.49 5.64 -7.66
C TRP A 104 1.99 4.19 -7.77
N ILE A 105 0.75 3.95 -8.19
CA ILE A 105 0.21 2.58 -8.39
C ILE A 105 1.08 1.80 -9.38
N GLN A 106 1.45 2.41 -10.52
CA GLN A 106 2.30 1.76 -11.52
C GLN A 106 3.67 1.40 -10.93
N TYR A 107 4.28 2.32 -10.17
CA TYR A 107 5.54 2.11 -9.49
C TYR A 107 5.46 1.00 -8.45
N ALA A 108 4.45 1.00 -7.58
CA ALA A 108 4.22 0.00 -6.54
C ALA A 108 4.05 -1.40 -7.13
N ILE A 109 3.24 -1.54 -8.18
CA ILE A 109 3.02 -2.83 -8.87
C ILE A 109 4.31 -3.30 -9.54
N HIS A 110 5.06 -2.40 -10.18
CA HIS A 110 6.33 -2.75 -10.79
C HIS A 110 7.37 -3.20 -9.75
N ALA A 111 7.43 -2.56 -8.58
CA ALA A 111 8.29 -2.95 -7.47
C ALA A 111 7.96 -4.36 -6.97
N ILE A 112 6.68 -4.64 -6.69
CA ILE A 112 6.21 -5.97 -6.25
C ILE A 112 6.50 -7.03 -7.32
N LEU A 113 6.25 -6.72 -8.60
CA LEU A 113 6.46 -7.66 -9.70
C LEU A 113 7.93 -8.08 -9.81
N ARG A 114 8.85 -7.13 -9.62
CA ARG A 114 10.29 -7.40 -9.60
C ARG A 114 10.67 -8.35 -8.47
N GLU A 115 10.13 -8.12 -7.27
CA GLU A 115 10.39 -8.99 -6.11
C GLU A 115 9.78 -10.38 -6.28
N TYR A 116 8.60 -10.46 -6.91
CA TYR A 116 7.97 -11.73 -7.27
C TYR A 116 8.81 -12.53 -8.26
N GLU A 117 9.28 -11.91 -9.35
CA GLU A 117 10.11 -12.54 -10.37
C GLU A 117 11.47 -13.01 -9.85
N SER A 118 12.09 -12.22 -8.97
CA SER A 118 13.37 -12.60 -8.34
C SER A 118 13.22 -13.75 -7.33
N GLY A 119 11.97 -14.07 -6.96
CA GLY A 119 11.66 -15.03 -5.90
C GLY A 119 12.10 -14.58 -4.52
N SER A 120 12.38 -13.28 -4.32
CA SER A 120 12.74 -12.73 -3.01
C SER A 120 11.60 -12.91 -2.01
N LEU A 121 10.34 -12.71 -2.42
CA LEU A 121 9.16 -12.85 -1.55
C LEU A 121 8.96 -14.27 -0.99
N LYS A 122 9.62 -15.29 -1.54
CA LYS A 122 9.55 -16.69 -1.07
C LYS A 122 10.51 -16.97 0.08
N ARG A 123 11.36 -16.01 0.44
CA ARG A 123 12.40 -16.13 1.47
C ARG A 123 12.05 -15.24 2.64
N ASN A 124 12.50 -15.65 3.82
CA ASN A 124 12.44 -14.79 4.99
C ASN A 124 13.54 -13.73 4.87
N HIS A 125 13.19 -12.50 5.21
CA HIS A 125 14.14 -11.39 5.28
C HIS A 125 14.08 -10.70 6.64
N HIS A 126 15.08 -9.85 6.90
CA HIS A 126 15.04 -8.93 8.02
C HIS A 126 14.08 -7.77 7.74
N GLU A 127 13.63 -7.10 8.79
CA GLU A 127 12.69 -5.97 8.71
C GLU A 127 13.16 -4.87 7.74
N GLU A 128 14.46 -4.54 7.78
CA GLU A 128 15.08 -3.55 6.89
C GLU A 128 14.88 -3.87 5.40
N TRP A 129 14.89 -5.16 5.04
CA TRP A 129 14.60 -5.57 3.67
C TRP A 129 13.16 -5.26 3.28
N TYR A 130 12.19 -5.54 4.17
CA TYR A 130 10.79 -5.19 3.91
C TYR A 130 10.60 -3.66 3.85
N ASN A 131 11.32 -2.91 4.69
CA ASN A 131 11.32 -1.44 4.64
C ASN A 131 11.77 -0.95 3.26
N LEU A 132 12.86 -1.47 2.72
CA LEU A 132 13.40 -1.03 1.44
C LEU A 132 12.62 -1.55 0.21
N HIS A 133 12.12 -2.78 0.26
CA HIS A 133 11.59 -3.47 -0.92
C HIS A 133 10.06 -3.53 -0.99
N VAL A 134 9.37 -3.32 0.12
CA VAL A 134 7.89 -3.40 0.19
C VAL A 134 7.33 -2.08 0.70
N TRP A 135 7.72 -1.67 1.90
CA TRP A 135 7.10 -0.52 2.53
C TRP A 135 7.50 0.82 1.91
N GLY A 136 8.78 1.00 1.60
CA GLY A 136 9.29 2.16 0.86
C GLY A 136 8.54 2.34 -0.46
N PRO A 137 8.52 1.32 -1.33
CA PRO A 137 7.88 1.49 -2.62
C PRO A 137 6.35 1.62 -2.59
N ILE A 138 5.67 0.96 -1.65
CA ILE A 138 4.20 0.88 -1.62
C ILE A 138 3.60 1.95 -0.71
N VAL A 139 4.09 2.08 0.52
CA VAL A 139 3.46 2.92 1.53
C VAL A 139 4.08 4.31 1.53
N ASP A 140 5.40 4.38 1.59
CA ASP A 140 6.12 5.65 1.74
C ASP A 140 5.93 6.56 0.51
N GLN A 141 6.09 5.99 -0.69
CA GLN A 141 5.84 6.73 -1.93
C GLN A 141 4.38 7.13 -2.14
N CYS A 142 3.42 6.56 -1.39
CA CYS A 142 2.01 7.00 -1.46
C CYS A 142 1.85 8.42 -0.91
N PHE A 143 2.73 8.84 0.00
CA PHE A 143 2.65 10.14 0.67
C PHE A 143 3.60 11.19 0.07
N ALA A 144 4.24 10.89 -1.05
CA ALA A 144 5.22 11.77 -1.69
C ALA A 144 4.61 13.08 -2.25
N ASP A 145 3.29 13.18 -2.34
CA ASP A 145 2.54 14.38 -2.70
C ASP A 145 2.16 15.27 -1.49
N ILE A 146 2.40 14.80 -0.27
CA ILE A 146 2.12 15.58 0.95
C ILE A 146 3.29 16.54 1.21
N VAL A 147 2.99 17.83 1.16
CA VAL A 147 3.96 18.90 1.44
C VAL A 147 4.48 18.80 2.87
N ASP A 148 5.80 18.95 3.04
CA ASP A 148 6.52 18.92 4.33
C ASP A 148 6.45 17.58 5.09
N MET A 149 6.05 16.49 4.43
CA MET A 149 6.12 15.16 5.01
C MET A 149 7.54 14.58 4.87
N GLU A 150 8.24 14.43 5.99
CA GLU A 150 9.49 13.68 6.09
C GLU A 150 9.20 12.33 6.74
N GLU A 151 9.41 11.25 5.99
CA GLU A 151 9.27 9.90 6.52
C GLU A 151 10.58 9.45 7.15
N VAL A 152 10.49 9.00 8.40
CA VAL A 152 11.60 8.43 9.15
C VAL A 152 11.21 7.01 9.54
N ARG A 153 12.03 6.03 9.12
CA ARG A 153 11.91 4.62 9.48
C ARG A 153 13.18 4.13 10.16
#